data_AF-A0A2S2PKK8-F1
#
_entry.id   AF-A0A2S2PKK8-F1
#
_cell.length_a   1.000
_cell.length_b   1.000
_cell.length_c   1.000
_cell.angle_alpha   90.00
_cell.angle_beta   90.00
_cell.angle_gamma   90.00
#
_symmetry.space_group_name_H-M   'P 1'
#
loop_
_entity.id
_entity.type
_entity.pdbx_description
1 polymer ?
#
loop_
_entity_poly.entity_id
_entity_poly.type
_entity_poly.pdbx_seq_one_letter_code
_entity_poly.pdbx_strand_id
1 'polypeptide(L)'
;LAKGNIVSSFVQVNDNWILKQINNPNKLFIPYILFFDDYETNNPLGAHAGIQKLGAVYISLSPCLPSQYSSKINNIFLALLFNSTVRKDFGNQIICNKLIEEINFLETT
;
A
#
# COMPACT_ATOMS: atom_id res chain seq x y z
N LEU A 1 -23.95 12.67 -16.37
CA LEU A 1 -22.57 12.16 -16.14
C LEU A 1 -22.58 11.50 -14.77
N ALA A 2 -22.56 10.17 -14.72
CA ALA A 2 -22.66 9.42 -13.47
C ALA A 2 -21.39 9.67 -12.63
N LYS A 3 -21.52 10.49 -11.58
CA LYS A 3 -20.61 10.45 -10.42
C LYS A 3 -20.96 9.17 -9.67
N GLY A 4 -20.11 8.16 -9.71
CA GLY A 4 -20.43 6.93 -9.00
C GLY A 4 -19.27 5.96 -8.94
N ASN A 5 -18.45 6.09 -7.89
CA ASN A 5 -17.70 5.07 -7.16
C ASN A 5 -17.54 3.74 -7.93
N ILE A 6 -16.76 3.75 -9.01
CA ILE A 6 -16.56 2.57 -9.85
C ILE A 6 -15.51 1.67 -9.22
N VAL A 7 -14.54 2.22 -8.49
CA VAL A 7 -13.39 1.48 -7.98
C VAL A 7 -13.57 1.20 -6.49
N SER A 8 -13.17 0.01 -6.04
CA SER A 8 -13.06 -0.33 -4.62
C SER A 8 -11.71 -0.95 -4.33
N SER A 9 -11.12 -0.49 -3.24
CA SER A 9 -9.76 -0.80 -2.83
C SER A 9 -9.76 -1.90 -1.76
N PHE A 10 -8.83 -2.86 -1.83
CA PHE A 10 -8.73 -3.95 -0.86
C PHE A 10 -7.29 -4.35 -0.54
N VAL A 11 -7.00 -4.45 0.75
CA VAL A 11 -5.71 -4.83 1.31
C VAL A 11 -5.80 -6.22 1.95
N GLN A 12 -5.00 -7.15 1.43
CA GLN A 12 -4.62 -8.44 2.03
C GLN A 12 -5.72 -9.52 2.13
N VAL A 13 -5.45 -10.64 1.47
CA VAL A 13 -6.38 -11.69 1.06
C VAL A 13 -6.80 -12.60 2.22
N ASN A 14 -8.01 -12.39 2.73
CA ASN A 14 -8.84 -13.42 3.35
C ASN A 14 -10.15 -13.53 2.55
N ASP A 15 -10.91 -14.62 2.71
CA ASP A 15 -12.09 -14.99 1.88
C ASP A 15 -13.21 -13.92 1.81
N ASN A 16 -13.11 -12.84 2.59
CA ASN A 16 -14.08 -11.76 2.68
C ASN A 16 -14.20 -10.87 1.43
N TRP A 17 -13.21 -10.87 0.53
CA TRP A 17 -13.27 -10.03 -0.68
C TRP A 17 -14.32 -10.52 -1.68
N ILE A 18 -14.54 -11.83 -1.75
CA ILE A 18 -15.57 -12.44 -2.60
C ILE A 18 -16.96 -11.94 -2.17
N LEU A 19 -17.20 -11.89 -0.85
CA LEU A 19 -18.45 -11.36 -0.29
C LEU A 19 -18.63 -9.87 -0.60
N LYS A 20 -17.56 -9.07 -0.53
CA LYS A 20 -17.61 -7.65 -0.92
C LYS A 20 -17.95 -7.48 -2.41
N GLN A 21 -17.40 -8.32 -3.28
CA GLN A 21 -17.70 -8.32 -4.71
C GLN A 21 -19.16 -8.69 -4.98
N ILE A 22 -19.66 -9.76 -4.36
CA ILE A 22 -21.07 -10.18 -4.47
C ILE A 22 -22.01 -9.05 -4.02
N ASN A 23 -21.68 -8.36 -2.93
CA ASN A 23 -22.48 -7.26 -2.39
C ASN A 23 -22.41 -5.97 -3.23
N ASN A 24 -21.44 -5.84 -4.13
CA ASN A 24 -21.25 -4.63 -4.94
C ASN A 24 -20.97 -5.00 -6.42
N PRO A 25 -21.92 -5.62 -7.13
CA PRO A 25 -21.69 -6.17 -8.47
C PRO A 25 -21.35 -5.11 -9.53
N ASN A 26 -21.64 -3.83 -9.26
CA ASN A 26 -21.39 -2.71 -10.17
C ASN A 26 -20.05 -1.99 -9.90
N LYS A 27 -19.24 -2.50 -8.98
CA LYS A 27 -17.92 -1.93 -8.67
C LYS A 27 -16.81 -2.82 -9.21
N LEU A 28 -15.77 -2.19 -9.75
CA LEU A 28 -14.48 -2.77 -10.03
C LEU A 28 -13.72 -2.96 -8.70
N PHE A 29 -13.29 -4.19 -8.45
CA PHE A 29 -12.46 -4.54 -7.29
C PHE A 29 -11.01 -4.72 -7.77
N ILE A 30 -10.09 -3.95 -7.17
CA ILE A 30 -8.65 -4.09 -7.45
C ILE A 30 -7.98 -4.64 -6.19
N PRO A 31 -7.73 -5.96 -6.11
CA PRO A 31 -7.02 -6.55 -4.98
C PRO A 31 -5.53 -6.22 -5.04
N TYR A 32 -4.97 -5.74 -3.93
CA TYR A 32 -3.55 -5.48 -3.82
C TYR A 32 -3.02 -5.81 -2.42
N ILE A 33 -1.69 -5.85 -2.33
CA ILE A 33 -0.97 -6.13 -1.09
C ILE A 33 -0.21 -4.87 -0.68
N LEU A 34 -0.40 -4.43 0.56
CA LEU A 34 0.47 -3.46 1.20
C LEU A 34 1.56 -4.20 1.97
N PHE A 35 2.80 -3.78 1.79
CA PHE A 35 3.90 -4.24 2.62
C PHE A 35 4.85 -3.09 2.94
N PHE A 36 5.56 -3.23 4.04
CA PHE A 36 6.40 -2.18 4.61
C PHE A 36 7.84 -2.70 4.73
N ASP A 37 8.81 -1.84 4.45
CA ASP A 37 10.24 -2.10 4.67
C ASP A 37 10.96 -0.85 5.20
N ASP A 38 11.92 -1.07 6.09
CA ASP A 38 12.84 -0.03 6.59
C ASP A 38 14.20 -0.22 5.91
N TYR A 39 14.64 0.76 5.13
CA TYR A 39 15.90 0.71 4.40
C TYR A 39 16.78 1.93 4.69
N GLU A 40 18.09 1.77 4.53
CA GLU A 40 19.08 2.82 4.76
C GLU A 40 19.98 2.96 3.53
N THR A 41 19.96 4.14 2.92
CA THR A 41 20.72 4.40 1.68
C THR A 41 22.16 4.84 1.95
N ASN A 42 22.46 5.36 3.14
CA ASN A 42 23.76 5.93 3.49
C ASN A 42 24.46 5.16 4.59
N ASN A 43 25.65 4.65 4.29
CA ASN A 43 26.61 4.01 5.20
C ASN A 43 25.96 3.14 6.31
N PRO A 44 25.27 2.04 5.94
CA PRO A 44 24.55 1.17 6.88
C PRO A 44 25.45 0.42 7.86
N LEU A 45 26.78 0.55 7.74
CA LEU A 45 27.79 -0.10 8.60
C LEU A 45 28.60 0.90 9.44
N GLY A 46 28.36 2.21 9.29
CA GLY A 46 29.09 3.25 10.01
C GLY A 46 28.56 3.47 11.43
N ALA A 47 29.28 4.27 12.23
CA ALA A 47 28.88 4.65 13.59
C ALA A 47 27.52 5.38 13.67
N HIS A 48 27.02 5.89 12.54
CA HIS A 48 25.72 6.56 12.41
C HIS A 48 24.66 5.67 11.72
N ALA A 49 24.92 4.37 11.58
CA ALA A 49 23.96 3.42 11.02
C ALA A 49 22.68 3.39 11.86
N GLY A 50 21.53 3.38 11.20
CA GLY A 50 20.21 3.36 11.80
C GLY A 50 19.59 4.72 12.09
N ILE A 51 20.33 5.82 11.90
CA ILE A 51 19.84 7.19 12.17
C ILE A 51 19.04 7.73 10.99
N GLN A 52 19.47 7.43 9.76
CA GLN A 52 18.90 8.00 8.52
C GLN A 52 18.03 6.98 7.76
N LYS A 53 17.41 6.05 8.50
CA LYS A 53 16.52 5.04 7.92
C LYS A 53 15.26 5.68 7.34
N LEU A 54 14.84 5.15 6.19
CA LEU A 54 13.58 5.47 5.54
C LEU A 54 12.64 4.27 5.63
N GLY A 55 11.41 4.55 6.01
CA GLY A 55 10.31 3.61 5.93
C GLY A 55 9.58 3.79 4.62
N ALA A 56 9.43 2.71 3.86
CA ALA A 56 8.66 2.67 2.64
C ALA A 56 7.48 1.72 2.76
N VAL A 57 6.32 2.16 2.32
CA VAL A 57 5.13 1.33 2.11
C VAL A 57 4.95 1.15 0.61
N TYR A 58 4.76 -0.10 0.19
CA TYR A 58 4.61 -0.47 -1.21
C TYR A 58 3.23 -1.08 -1.44
N ILE A 59 2.68 -0.86 -2.63
CA ILE A 59 1.50 -1.54 -3.18
C ILE A 59 1.96 -2.53 -4.24
N SER A 60 1.62 -3.81 -4.08
CA SER A 60 1.80 -4.83 -5.13
C SER A 60 0.45 -5.26 -5.70
N LEU A 61 0.35 -5.22 -7.04
CA LEU A 61 -0.80 -5.73 -7.79
C LEU A 61 -0.71 -7.24 -8.09
N SER A 62 0.19 -7.95 -7.41
CA SER A 62 0.38 -9.40 -7.54
C SER A 62 -0.93 -10.22 -7.58
N PRO A 63 -1.95 -9.94 -6.73
CA PRO A 63 -3.22 -10.70 -6.77
C PRO A 63 -4.00 -10.58 -8.09
N CYS A 64 -3.78 -9.51 -8.85
CA CYS A 64 -4.43 -9.28 -10.13
C CYS A 64 -3.70 -9.95 -11.31
N LEU A 65 -2.51 -10.50 -11.07
CA LEU A 65 -1.57 -10.87 -12.13
C LEU A 65 -1.26 -12.37 -12.11
N PRO A 66 -0.98 -12.97 -13.28
CA PRO A 66 -0.42 -14.32 -13.35
C PRO A 66 0.82 -14.49 -12.47
N SER A 67 1.03 -15.69 -11.93
CA SER A 67 2.09 -15.97 -10.96
C SER A 67 3.49 -15.60 -11.47
N GLN A 68 3.75 -15.76 -12.77
CA GLN A 68 5.01 -15.36 -13.41
C GLN A 68 5.29 -13.84 -13.41
N TYR A 69 4.30 -13.02 -13.06
CA TYR A 69 4.41 -11.56 -12.98
C TYR A 69 4.22 -11.00 -11.57
N SER A 70 3.82 -11.85 -10.61
CA SER A 70 3.53 -11.47 -9.22
C SER A 70 4.68 -10.74 -8.51
N SER A 71 5.93 -11.15 -8.76
CA SER A 71 7.13 -10.58 -8.12
C SER A 71 7.93 -9.65 -9.03
N LYS A 72 7.39 -9.21 -10.17
CA LYS A 72 8.09 -8.24 -11.02
C LYS A 72 8.05 -6.86 -10.37
N ILE A 73 9.21 -6.22 -10.28
CA ILE A 73 9.35 -4.89 -9.66
C ILE A 73 8.45 -3.83 -10.32
N ASN A 74 8.18 -3.96 -11.62
CA ASN A 74 7.27 -3.07 -12.36
C ASN A 74 5.81 -3.14 -11.86
N ASN A 75 5.46 -4.14 -11.06
CA ASN A 75 4.12 -4.32 -10.47
C ASN A 75 4.09 -3.96 -8.98
N ILE A 76 5.19 -3.36 -8.47
CA ILE A 76 5.35 -2.89 -7.10
C ILE A 76 5.53 -1.38 -7.15
N PHE A 77 4.61 -0.66 -6.51
CA PHE A 77 4.57 0.79 -6.51
C PHE A 77 4.86 1.34 -5.12
N LEU A 78 5.68 2.39 -5.04
CA LEU A 78 5.90 3.11 -3.79
C LEU A 78 4.64 3.94 -3.47
N ALA A 79 4.03 3.68 -2.33
CA ALA A 79 2.78 4.30 -1.91
C ALA A 79 2.97 5.36 -0.81
N LEU A 80 3.97 5.16 0.07
CA LEU A 80 4.32 6.13 1.11
C LEU A 80 5.81 6.03 1.43
N LEU A 81 6.46 7.17 1.62
CA LEU A 81 7.85 7.27 2.05
C LEU A 81 7.96 8.24 3.22
N PHE A 82 8.65 7.85 4.29
CA PHE A 82 8.85 8.68 5.47
C PHE A 82 10.18 8.35 6.17
N ASN A 83 10.65 9.23 7.05
CA ASN A 83 11.78 8.92 7.91
C ASN A 83 11.35 7.93 9.01
N SER A 84 12.07 6.81 9.16
CA SER A 84 11.69 5.73 10.09
C SER A 84 11.61 6.19 11.55
N THR A 85 12.33 7.25 11.93
CA THR A 85 12.27 7.84 13.28
C THR A 85 10.90 8.46 13.54
N VAL A 86 10.30 9.12 12.54
CA VAL A 86 8.93 9.66 12.64
C VAL A 86 7.94 8.55 12.98
N ARG A 87 8.14 7.32 12.49
CA ARG A 87 7.27 6.18 12.83
C ARG A 87 7.41 5.73 14.26
N LYS A 88 8.61 5.80 14.81
CA LYS A 88 8.83 5.50 16.23
C LYS A 88 8.18 6.54 17.13
N ASP A 89 8.23 7.81 16.73
CA ASP A 89 7.77 8.92 17.55
C ASP A 89 6.24 9.12 17.49
N PHE A 90 5.63 8.93 16.32
CA PHE A 90 4.21 9.25 16.08
C PHE A 90 3.34 8.01 15.81
N GLY A 91 3.94 6.85 15.56
CA GLY A 91 3.23 5.60 15.28
C GLY A 91 2.61 5.52 13.89
N ASN A 92 2.13 4.33 13.55
CA ASN A 92 1.62 4.02 12.20
C ASN A 92 0.32 4.78 11.87
N GLN A 93 -0.53 5.06 12.86
CA GLN A 93 -1.83 5.68 12.61
C GLN A 93 -1.69 7.08 11.99
N ILE A 94 -0.79 7.89 12.54
CA ILE A 94 -0.54 9.26 12.05
C ILE A 94 0.13 9.20 10.67
N ILE A 95 1.13 8.33 10.51
CA ILE A 95 1.89 8.22 9.26
C ILE A 95 1.03 7.70 8.11
N CYS A 96 0.27 6.64 8.35
CA CYS A 96 -0.54 6.01 7.31
C CYS A 96 -1.84 6.78 7.03
N ASN A 97 -2.20 7.81 7.81
CA ASN A 97 -3.43 8.56 7.59
C ASN A 97 -3.51 9.12 6.16
N LYS A 98 -2.40 9.67 5.66
CA LYS A 98 -2.37 10.21 4.29
C LYS A 98 -2.59 9.15 3.22
N LEU A 99 -2.04 7.95 3.42
CA LEU A 99 -2.25 6.82 2.52
C LEU A 99 -3.71 6.33 2.55
N ILE A 100 -4.33 6.29 3.74
CA ILE A 100 -5.74 5.92 3.90
C ILE A 100 -6.66 6.94 3.20
N GLU A 101 -6.41 8.23 3.38
CA GLU A 101 -7.14 9.30 2.69
C GLU A 101 -7.08 9.13 1.17
N GLU A 102 -5.89 8.86 0.63
CA GLU A 102 -5.69 8.68 -0.81
C GLU A 102 -6.43 7.44 -1.34
N ILE A 103 -6.35 6.32 -0.61
CA ILE A 103 -7.08 5.10 -0.96
C ILE A 103 -8.60 5.34 -0.98
N ASN A 104 -9.13 6.05 0.03
CA ASN A 104 -10.55 6.38 0.10
C ASN A 104 -10.97 7.34 -1.02
N PHE A 105 -10.11 8.28 -1.39
CA PHE A 105 -10.32 9.17 -2.53
C PHE A 105 -10.42 8.37 -3.84
N LEU A 106 -9.52 7.41 -4.06
CA LEU A 106 -9.53 6.54 -5.24
C LEU A 106 -10.77 5.62 -5.29
N GLU A 107 -11.31 5.20 -4.15
CA GLU A 107 -12.55 4.41 -4.09
C GLU A 107 -13.82 5.24 -4.37
N THR A 108 -13.76 6.56 -4.15
CA THR A 108 -14.92 7.47 -4.31
C THR A 108 -14.91 8.30 -5.59
N THR A 109 -13.88 8.13 -6.42
CA THR A 109 -13.79 8.73 -7.76
C THR A 109 -14.59 7.90 -8.78
#